data_AF-A0A967L8J1-F1
#
_entry.id   AF-A0A967L8J1-F1
#
_cell.length_a   1.000
_cell.length_b   1.000
_cell.length_c   1.000
_cell.angle_alpha   90.00
_cell.angle_beta   90.00
_cell.angle_gamma   90.00
#
_symmetry.space_group_name_H-M   'P 1'
#
loop_
_entity.id
_entity.type
_entity.pdbx_description
1 polymer ?
#
loop_
_entity_poly.entity_id
_entity_poly.type
_entity_poly.pdbx_seq_one_letter_code
_entity_poly.pdbx_strand_id
1 'polypeptide(L)'
;ETHGRFSPDGNWIAYVSDDTGRREIYVKPFPDPAARVQVSIDGGSYAEWSPDGERLYFRADAVSGGAPGDGASGGTRMMVAEFEKAGEYSNPQPRLLFETPETFWHFQVAPDDERFLLHLLPSDTAPGQVILNGLPHHAE
;
A
#
# COMPACT_ATOMS: atom_id res chain seq x y z
N GLU A 1 -2.26 1.89 16.14
CA GLU A 1 -2.44 2.36 14.75
C GLU A 1 -1.28 3.25 14.30
N THR A 2 -0.88 3.18 13.02
CA THR A 2 0.23 3.98 12.44
C THR A 2 -0.01 4.36 10.97
N HIS A 3 0.86 5.19 10.39
CA HIS A 3 0.92 5.51 8.94
C HIS A 3 -0.39 6.05 8.32
N GLY A 4 -1.05 6.99 9.01
CA GLY A 4 -2.24 7.65 8.48
C GLY A 4 -1.99 8.42 7.18
N ARG A 5 -2.91 8.29 6.21
CA ARG A 5 -2.93 9.04 4.95
C ARG A 5 -4.34 9.52 4.64
N PHE A 6 -4.49 10.82 4.46
CA PHE A 6 -5.75 11.40 3.99
C PHE A 6 -6.01 11.00 2.54
N SER A 7 -7.27 10.71 2.21
CA SER A 7 -7.73 10.63 0.84
C SER A 7 -7.53 11.99 0.13
N PRO A 8 -7.46 12.03 -1.21
CA PRO A 8 -7.30 13.28 -1.95
C PRO A 8 -8.37 14.33 -1.66
N ASP A 9 -9.59 13.89 -1.34
CA ASP A 9 -10.71 14.77 -0.97
C ASP A 9 -10.70 15.18 0.52
N GLY A 10 -9.80 14.62 1.34
CA GLY A 10 -9.66 14.90 2.77
C GLY A 10 -10.74 14.29 3.68
N ASN A 11 -11.71 13.54 3.12
CA ASN A 11 -12.85 13.03 3.87
C ASN A 11 -12.65 11.64 4.46
N TRP A 12 -11.50 11.01 4.20
CA TRP A 12 -11.17 9.68 4.69
C TRP A 12 -9.70 9.57 5.10
N ILE A 13 -9.41 8.59 5.96
CA ILE A 13 -8.05 8.24 6.36
C ILE A 13 -7.82 6.76 6.12
N ALA A 14 -6.78 6.43 5.34
CA ALA A 14 -6.17 5.11 5.30
C ALA A 14 -5.11 4.99 6.41
N TYR A 15 -5.04 3.86 7.10
CA TYR A 15 -4.09 3.64 8.19
C TYR A 15 -3.83 2.16 8.44
N VAL A 16 -2.73 1.87 9.15
CA VAL A 16 -2.39 0.51 9.58
C VAL A 16 -2.95 0.26 10.97
N SER A 17 -3.65 -0.85 11.15
CA SER A 17 -4.06 -1.38 12.46
C SER A 17 -3.66 -2.85 12.60
N ASP A 18 -3.35 -3.26 13.82
CA ASP A 18 -3.01 -4.62 14.23
C ASP A 18 -4.12 -5.28 15.09
N ASP A 19 -5.32 -4.68 15.14
CA ASP A 19 -6.45 -5.14 15.97
C ASP A 19 -6.88 -6.59 15.71
N THR A 20 -6.58 -7.14 14.53
CA THR A 20 -6.88 -8.53 14.15
C THR A 20 -5.73 -9.50 14.50
N GLY A 21 -4.69 -9.03 15.17
CA GLY A 21 -3.47 -9.80 15.47
C GLY A 21 -2.44 -9.79 14.33
N ARG A 22 -2.74 -9.12 13.21
CA ARG A 22 -1.83 -8.86 12.09
C ARG A 22 -2.03 -7.43 11.61
N ARG A 23 -0.96 -6.79 11.15
CA ARG A 23 -1.04 -5.47 10.53
C ARG A 23 -1.83 -5.55 9.24
N GLU A 24 -2.90 -4.77 9.15
CA GLU A 24 -3.77 -4.64 7.98
C GLU A 24 -4.02 -3.15 7.70
N ILE A 25 -4.35 -2.84 6.44
CA ILE A 25 -4.81 -1.54 6.00
C ILE A 25 -6.31 -1.42 6.26
N TYR A 26 -6.68 -0.33 6.91
CA TYR A 26 -8.06 0.08 7.09
C TYR A 26 -8.27 1.47 6.51
N VAL A 27 -9.51 1.75 6.10
CA VAL A 27 -9.97 3.10 5.76
C VAL A 27 -11.14 3.46 6.66
N LYS A 28 -11.25 4.72 7.05
CA LYS A 28 -12.41 5.24 7.79
C LYS A 28 -12.75 6.67 7.39
N PRO A 29 -14.01 7.09 7.51
CA PRO A 29 -14.37 8.50 7.33
C PRO A 29 -13.63 9.42 8.31
N PHE A 30 -13.47 10.66 7.89
CA PHE A 30 -12.92 11.73 8.70
C PHE A 30 -13.66 13.04 8.40
N PRO A 31 -14.03 13.83 9.42
CA PRO A 31 -13.82 13.59 10.86
C PRO A 31 -14.87 12.68 11.50
N ASP A 32 -15.79 12.11 10.72
CA ASP A 32 -16.91 11.29 11.22
C ASP A 32 -16.40 9.99 11.92
N PRO A 33 -16.90 9.65 13.12
CA PRO A 33 -16.55 8.41 13.83
C PRO A 33 -17.20 7.13 13.23
N ALA A 34 -17.74 7.17 12.02
CA ALA A 34 -18.32 6.03 11.33
C ALA A 34 -17.40 4.81 11.23
N ALA A 35 -18.02 3.66 10.90
CA ALA A 35 -17.34 2.37 10.84
C ALA A 35 -16.17 2.39 9.84
N ARG A 36 -15.06 1.76 10.24
CA ARG A 36 -13.92 1.51 9.37
C ARG A 36 -14.18 0.31 8.45
N VAL A 37 -13.55 0.32 7.28
CA VAL A 37 -13.55 -0.76 6.31
C VAL A 37 -12.14 -1.35 6.26
N GLN A 38 -12.04 -2.68 6.34
CA GLN A 38 -10.78 -3.39 6.16
C GLN A 38 -10.46 -3.49 4.67
N VAL A 39 -9.28 -3.02 4.26
CA VAL A 39 -8.85 -3.03 2.86
C VAL A 39 -8.00 -4.25 2.53
N SER A 40 -6.99 -4.55 3.35
CA SER A 40 -6.13 -5.71 3.13
C SER A 40 -6.63 -6.94 3.91
N ILE A 41 -6.43 -8.12 3.34
CA ILE A 41 -6.87 -9.40 3.93
C ILE A 41 -5.71 -10.37 4.21
N ASP A 42 -4.50 -10.01 3.78
CA ASP A 42 -3.30 -10.84 3.87
C ASP A 42 -2.06 -9.99 4.23
N GLY A 43 -2.26 -9.05 5.16
CA GLY A 43 -1.23 -8.14 5.63
C GLY A 43 -1.20 -6.80 4.89
N GLY A 44 -0.74 -5.77 5.59
CA GLY A 44 -0.64 -4.41 5.08
C GLY A 44 0.15 -3.51 6.01
N SER A 45 1.10 -2.76 5.46
CA SER A 45 2.11 -2.07 6.28
C SER A 45 2.34 -0.61 5.95
N TYR A 46 1.95 -0.20 4.76
CA TYR A 46 2.05 1.15 4.26
C TYR A 46 1.08 1.28 3.08
N ALA A 47 0.40 2.42 2.97
CA ALA A 47 -0.54 2.67 1.90
C ALA A 47 -0.42 4.10 1.36
N GLU A 48 -0.73 4.30 0.09
CA GLU A 48 -0.85 5.61 -0.57
C GLU A 48 -2.07 5.59 -1.50
N TRP A 49 -2.82 6.68 -1.49
CA TRP A 49 -3.94 6.88 -2.40
C TRP A 49 -3.43 7.17 -3.81
N SER A 50 -4.16 6.73 -4.82
CA SER A 50 -4.03 7.31 -6.14
C SER A 50 -4.40 8.80 -6.13
N PRO A 51 -3.85 9.61 -7.06
CA PRO A 51 -4.20 11.02 -7.18
C PRO A 51 -5.71 11.27 -7.38
N ASP A 52 -6.40 10.37 -8.08
CA ASP A 52 -7.86 10.41 -8.32
C ASP A 52 -8.70 9.90 -7.14
N GLY A 53 -8.07 9.20 -6.18
CA GLY A 53 -8.73 8.63 -5.01
C GLY A 53 -9.57 7.38 -5.30
N GLU A 54 -9.51 6.79 -6.49
CA GLU A 54 -10.22 5.55 -6.85
C GLU A 54 -9.47 4.27 -6.45
N ARG A 55 -8.17 4.40 -6.17
CA ARG A 55 -7.28 3.29 -5.81
C ARG A 55 -6.54 3.59 -4.52
N LEU A 56 -6.32 2.55 -3.73
CA LEU A 56 -5.37 2.56 -2.62
C LEU A 56 -4.30 1.52 -2.88
N TYR A 57 -3.07 1.98 -3.09
CA TYR A 57 -1.91 1.12 -3.18
C TYR A 57 -1.40 0.81 -1.80
N PHE A 58 -0.95 -0.41 -1.59
CA PHE A 58 -0.36 -0.78 -0.32
C PHE A 58 0.69 -1.86 -0.45
N ARG A 59 1.64 -1.85 0.47
CA ARG A 59 2.60 -2.93 0.61
C ARG A 59 2.01 -4.02 1.49
N ALA A 60 1.98 -5.25 0.98
CA ALA A 60 1.75 -6.44 1.78
C ALA A 60 3.10 -7.11 2.07
N ASP A 61 3.44 -7.21 3.36
CA ASP A 61 4.70 -7.79 3.79
C ASP A 61 4.62 -9.32 3.67
N ALA A 62 5.68 -9.97 3.18
CA ALA A 62 5.78 -11.42 3.22
C ALA A 62 5.96 -11.87 4.68
N VAL A 63 4.85 -12.31 5.28
CA VAL A 63 4.72 -13.03 6.56
C VAL A 63 5.97 -13.01 7.44
N SER A 64 6.21 -11.88 8.09
CA SER A 64 7.00 -11.79 9.33
C SER A 64 6.79 -10.39 9.89
N GLY A 65 6.38 -10.33 11.15
CA GLY A 65 6.07 -9.08 11.84
C GLY A 65 7.31 -8.23 12.18
N GLY A 66 8.42 -8.40 11.47
CA GLY A 66 9.64 -7.65 11.70
C GLY A 66 9.81 -6.48 10.74
N ALA A 67 10.72 -5.60 11.13
CA ALA A 67 11.19 -4.52 10.28
C ALA A 67 11.85 -5.12 9.03
N PRO A 68 11.53 -4.63 7.81
CA PRO A 68 12.36 -4.82 6.62
C PRO A 68 13.87 -4.91 6.94
N GLY A 69 14.45 -6.09 6.71
CA GLY A 69 15.86 -6.37 7.02
C GLY A 69 16.10 -7.44 8.09
N ASP A 70 15.04 -8.01 8.68
CA ASP A 70 15.10 -9.16 9.60
C ASP A 70 15.39 -10.51 8.91
N GLY A 71 15.81 -10.49 7.65
CA GLY A 71 16.18 -11.70 6.90
C GLY A 71 14.99 -12.52 6.41
N ALA A 72 13.78 -11.97 6.47
CA ALA A 72 12.60 -12.57 5.86
C ALA A 72 12.80 -12.65 4.33
N SER A 73 13.18 -13.82 3.86
CA SER A 73 13.45 -14.14 2.46
C SER A 73 12.17 -14.29 1.65
N GLY A 74 11.35 -13.24 1.61
CA GLY A 74 10.16 -13.16 0.79
C GLY A 74 10.11 -11.79 0.15
N GLY A 75 10.00 -11.73 -1.17
CA GLY A 75 9.88 -10.48 -1.89
C GLY A 75 8.72 -9.62 -1.36
N THR A 76 8.79 -8.33 -1.62
CA THR A 76 7.73 -7.39 -1.31
C THR A 76 6.61 -7.49 -2.33
N ARG A 77 5.36 -7.64 -1.87
CA ARG A 77 4.18 -7.55 -2.72
C ARG A 77 3.62 -6.14 -2.69
N MET A 78 3.51 -5.54 -3.87
CA MET A 78 2.72 -4.33 -4.07
C MET A 78 1.30 -4.75 -4.43
N MET A 79 0.34 -4.22 -3.68
CA MET A 79 -1.08 -4.49 -3.85
C MET A 79 -1.79 -3.21 -4.26
N VAL A 80 -2.93 -3.36 -4.91
CA VAL A 80 -3.88 -2.28 -5.17
C VAL A 80 -5.25 -2.73 -4.72
N ALA A 81 -5.95 -1.86 -3.98
CA ALA A 81 -7.37 -1.99 -3.74
C ALA A 81 -8.11 -0.96 -4.59
N GLU A 82 -9.00 -1.44 -5.44
CA GLU A 82 -9.90 -0.62 -6.24
C GLU A 82 -11.21 -0.40 -5.46
N PHE A 83 -11.77 0.80 -5.60
CA PHE A 83 -13.08 1.16 -5.06
C PHE A 83 -14.02 1.49 -6.21
N GLU A 84 -15.30 1.18 -6.04
CA GLU A 84 -16.32 1.47 -7.07
C GLU A 84 -16.44 2.97 -7.36
N LYS A 85 -16.15 3.81 -6.37
CA LYS A 85 -16.23 5.26 -6.48
C LYS A 85 -15.33 5.96 -5.46
N ALA A 86 -14.56 6.94 -5.91
CA ALA A 86 -13.80 7.82 -5.03
C ALA A 86 -14.70 8.52 -4.00
N GLY A 87 -14.27 8.56 -2.74
CA GLY A 87 -15.05 9.10 -1.61
C GLY A 87 -16.07 8.13 -1.01
N GLU A 88 -16.27 6.94 -1.60
CA GLU A 88 -17.15 5.88 -1.10
C GLU A 88 -16.34 4.57 -0.96
N TYR A 89 -15.53 4.47 0.09
CA TYR A 89 -14.57 3.38 0.26
C TYR A 89 -15.17 2.12 0.90
N SER A 90 -16.26 1.62 0.31
CA SER A 90 -16.89 0.35 0.67
C SER A 90 -16.45 -0.76 -0.28
N ASN A 91 -16.54 -2.02 0.18
CA ASN A 91 -16.26 -3.22 -0.62
C ASN A 91 -14.93 -3.17 -1.40
N PRO A 92 -13.79 -2.97 -0.72
CA PRO A 92 -12.48 -2.90 -1.37
C PRO A 92 -12.18 -4.20 -2.12
N GLN A 93 -11.57 -4.08 -3.30
CA GLN A 93 -11.17 -5.21 -4.15
C GLN A 93 -9.64 -5.31 -4.21
N PRO A 94 -8.98 -5.86 -3.17
CA PRO A 94 -7.52 -5.96 -3.15
C PRO A 94 -7.04 -7.03 -4.14
N ARG A 95 -6.05 -6.68 -4.97
CA ARG A 95 -5.34 -7.59 -5.86
C ARG A 95 -3.85 -7.30 -5.90
N LEU A 96 -3.07 -8.30 -6.28
CA LEU A 96 -1.64 -8.16 -6.52
C LEU A 96 -1.42 -7.25 -7.73
N LEU A 97 -0.51 -6.29 -7.58
CA LEU A 97 -0.06 -5.43 -8.66
C LEU A 97 1.25 -5.98 -9.25
N PHE A 98 2.26 -6.20 -8.40
CA PHE A 98 3.51 -6.88 -8.74
C PHE A 98 4.22 -7.38 -7.47
N GLU A 99 5.17 -8.29 -7.65
CA GLU A 99 6.11 -8.71 -6.61
C GLU A 99 7.52 -8.26 -6.99
N THR A 100 8.33 -7.90 -6.00
CA THR A 100 9.74 -7.57 -6.20
C THR A 100 10.59 -8.26 -5.13
N PRO A 101 11.77 -8.81 -5.47
CA PRO A 101 12.69 -9.33 -4.46
C PRO A 101 13.23 -8.22 -3.54
N GLU A 102 13.17 -6.97 -3.98
CA GLU A 102 13.63 -5.83 -3.20
C GLU A 102 12.70 -5.53 -2.03
N THR A 103 13.29 -5.09 -0.93
CA THR A 103 12.53 -4.61 0.23
C THR A 103 12.54 -3.09 0.26
N PHE A 104 11.35 -2.48 0.38
CA PHE A 104 11.19 -1.03 0.49
C PHE A 104 10.25 -0.67 1.62
N TRP A 105 10.52 0.43 2.34
CA TRP A 105 9.70 0.91 3.46
C TRP A 105 8.55 1.81 3.04
N HIS A 106 8.81 2.70 2.09
CA HIS A 106 7.84 3.67 1.60
C HIS A 106 7.86 3.65 0.08
N PHE A 107 6.75 4.09 -0.49
CA PHE A 107 6.68 4.38 -1.91
C PHE A 107 5.82 5.63 -2.12
N GLN A 108 5.91 6.19 -3.32
CA GLN A 108 4.96 7.19 -3.80
C GLN A 108 4.36 6.73 -5.11
N VAL A 109 3.11 7.12 -5.32
CA VAL A 109 2.36 6.93 -6.56
C VAL A 109 2.58 8.16 -7.43
N ALA A 110 2.99 7.97 -8.68
CA ALA A 110 3.16 9.06 -9.61
C ALA A 110 1.79 9.66 -10.01
N PRO A 111 1.74 10.92 -10.50
CA PRO A 111 0.50 11.56 -10.90
C PRO A 111 -0.30 10.85 -12.01
N ASP A 112 0.37 10.01 -12.81
CA ASP A 112 -0.25 9.19 -13.86
C ASP A 112 -0.80 7.86 -13.35
N ASP A 113 -0.55 7.54 -12.09
CA ASP A 113 -1.02 6.32 -11.45
C ASP A 113 -0.57 5.00 -12.11
N GLU A 114 0.53 5.08 -12.85
CA GLU A 114 1.16 3.95 -13.54
C GLU A 114 2.59 3.69 -13.06
N ARG A 115 3.18 4.66 -12.35
CA ARG A 115 4.56 4.62 -11.92
C ARG A 115 4.69 4.77 -10.42
N PHE A 116 5.66 4.05 -9.87
CA PHE A 116 5.95 4.08 -8.43
C PHE A 116 7.38 4.52 -8.20
N LEU A 117 7.57 5.36 -7.18
CA LEU A 117 8.88 5.69 -6.64
C LEU A 117 9.08 4.82 -5.40
N LEU A 118 9.94 3.80 -5.50
CA LEU A 118 10.23 2.89 -4.38
C LEU A 118 11.45 3.37 -3.59
N HIS A 119 11.34 3.47 -2.26
CA HIS A 119 12.47 3.74 -1.37
C HIS A 119 13.10 2.41 -0.93
N LEU A 120 14.00 1.88 -1.76
CA LEU A 120 14.65 0.59 -1.50
C LEU A 120 15.60 0.68 -0.31
N LEU A 121 15.60 -0.36 0.51
CA LEU A 121 16.65 -0.55 1.49
C LEU A 121 17.98 -0.84 0.77
N PRO A 122 19.11 -0.35 1.31
CA PRO A 122 20.41 -0.82 0.86
C PRO A 122 20.47 -2.34 0.99
N SER A 123 20.92 -3.02 -0.06
CA SER A 123 21.34 -4.41 0.02
C SER A 123 22.86 -4.46 0.12
N ASP A 124 23.43 -5.59 0.57
CA ASP A 124 24.89 -5.78 0.59
C ASP A 124 25.55 -5.56 -0.79
N THR A 125 24.76 -5.61 -1.87
CA THR A 125 25.19 -5.48 -3.26
C THR A 125 24.85 -4.15 -3.92
N ALA A 126 24.04 -3.27 -3.32
CA ALA A 126 23.69 -1.97 -3.91
C ALA A 126 23.29 -0.91 -2.87
N PRO A 127 23.74 0.35 -3.02
CA PRO A 127 23.25 1.46 -2.20
C PRO A 127 21.75 1.66 -2.43
N GLY A 128 21.05 2.21 -1.42
CA GLY A 128 19.61 2.48 -1.50
C GLY A 128 19.26 3.25 -2.78
N GLN A 129 18.41 2.64 -3.62
CA GLN A 129 18.12 3.11 -4.97
C GLN A 129 16.64 3.50 -5.08
N VAL A 130 16.37 4.55 -5.85
CA VAL A 130 15.01 4.86 -6.30
C VAL A 130 14.79 4.14 -7.62
N ILE A 131 13.86 3.19 -7.64
CA ILE A 131 13.42 2.54 -8.88
C ILE A 131 12.07 3.11 -9.29
N LEU A 132 12.00 3.56 -10.54
CA LEU A 132 10.78 3.90 -11.25
C LEU A 132 10.30 2.64 -11.98
N ASN A 133 9.39 1.89 -11.38
CA ASN A 133 8.72 0.78 -12.04
C ASN A 133 7.40 1.27 -12.62
N GLY A 134 7.24 1.13 -13.94
CA GLY A 134 5.95 1.27 -14.62
C GLY A 134 5.19 -0.04 -14.57
N LEU A 135 3.86 0.02 -14.53
CA LEU A 135 3.03 -1.16 -14.76
C LEU A 135 3.33 -1.72 -16.16
N PRO A 136 3.44 -3.05 -16.34
CA PRO A 136 3.46 -3.62 -17.67
C PRO A 136 2.12 -3.24 -18.34
N HIS A 137 2.17 -2.46 -19.41
CA HIS A 137 1.03 -2.36 -20.31
C HIS A 137 0.67 -3.78 -20.73
N HIS A 138 -0.53 -4.23 -20.40
CA HIS A 138 -1.08 -5.44 -20.99
C HIS A 138 -1.05 -5.24 -22.51
N ALA A 139 -0.17 -5.97 -23.20
CA ALA A 139 -0.27 -6.11 -24.64
C ALA A 139 -1.54 -6.94 -24.91
N GLU A 140 -2.53 -6.31 -25.54
CA GLU A 140 -3.63 -7.02 -26.22
C GLU A 140 -3.10 -7.94 -27.32
#